data_AF-A0A933LJ88-F1
#
_entry.id   AF-A0A933LJ88-F1
#
_cell.length_a   1.000
_cell.length_b   1.000
_cell.length_c   1.000
_cell.angle_alpha   90.00
_cell.angle_beta   90.00
_cell.angle_gamma   90.00
#
_symmetry.space_group_name_H-M   'P 1'
#
loop_
_entity.id
_entity.type
_entity.pdbx_description
1 polymer ?
#
loop_
_entity_poly.entity_id
_entity_poly.type
_entity_poly.pdbx_seq_one_letter_code
_entity_poly.pdbx_strand_id
1 'polypeptide(L)'
;MRILTLSDIHANPWALAAVERDAGRFDHIICAGDTVNYGPAPAVAVAWLRDHGAIAVRGNHDHAVAFHADPKASPAKQPLALAMRDWTRAQLDPADLSWLARLPLSLRWEIDGVHFMVTHATPINPLHDYRLTPKGCDAILDEVAGNVQADVLVVGHTHFPMIRRHGDLQIVNPGSLGQPLDGDVRDRIEEACAGRRLSQRHQSLYSRGAIRCSCWWPRALSQSARSSC
;
A
#
# COMPACT_ATOMS: atom_id res chain seq x y z
N MET A 1 3.39 -20.08 2.76
CA MET A 1 4.18 -18.85 2.58
C MET A 1 3.23 -17.67 2.57
N ARG A 2 3.50 -16.60 3.31
CA ARG A 2 2.64 -15.41 3.37
C ARG A 2 3.42 -14.18 2.95
N ILE A 3 2.91 -13.47 1.95
CA ILE A 3 3.47 -12.21 1.46
C ILE A 3 2.58 -11.08 1.97
N LEU A 4 3.19 -10.11 2.65
CA LEU A 4 2.51 -8.87 3.02
C LEU A 4 2.67 -7.85 1.88
N THR A 5 1.55 -7.37 1.33
CA THR A 5 1.55 -6.32 0.30
C THR A 5 1.15 -4.98 0.90
N LEU A 6 1.96 -3.96 0.69
CA LEU A 6 1.78 -2.60 1.21
C LEU A 6 1.92 -1.56 0.10
N SER A 7 1.31 -0.41 0.28
CA SER A 7 1.50 0.77 -0.55
C SER A 7 1.11 2.03 0.21
N ASP A 8 1.59 3.18 -0.26
CA ASP A 8 1.17 4.52 0.17
C ASP A 8 1.21 4.64 1.71
N ILE A 9 2.34 4.24 2.30
CA ILE A 9 2.64 4.31 3.74
C ILE A 9 2.60 5.77 4.20
N HIS A 10 3.05 6.68 3.33
CA HIS A 10 3.05 8.12 3.55
C HIS A 10 3.55 8.53 4.92
N ALA A 11 4.71 7.96 5.32
CA ALA A 11 5.38 8.29 6.57
C ALA A 11 4.47 8.21 7.82
N ASN A 12 3.45 7.33 7.81
CA ASN A 12 2.51 7.16 8.93
C ASN A 12 3.03 6.08 9.91
N PRO A 13 3.63 6.48 11.06
CA PRO A 13 4.24 5.52 11.97
C PRO A 13 3.21 4.65 12.70
N TRP A 14 1.99 5.17 12.89
CA TRP A 14 0.93 4.44 13.59
C TRP A 14 0.35 3.33 12.73
N ALA A 15 0.30 3.53 11.41
CA ALA A 15 -0.13 2.50 10.49
C ALA A 15 0.89 1.34 10.43
N LEU A 16 2.19 1.65 10.42
CA LEU A 16 3.25 0.64 10.54
C LEU A 16 3.18 -0.12 11.87
N ALA A 17 2.98 0.59 12.98
CA ALA A 17 2.81 -0.05 14.28
C ALA A 17 1.57 -0.96 14.35
N ALA A 18 0.50 -0.64 13.61
CA ALA A 18 -0.67 -1.49 13.48
C ALA A 18 -0.34 -2.77 12.68
N VAL A 19 0.42 -2.66 11.59
CA VAL A 19 0.91 -3.83 10.84
C VAL A 19 1.70 -4.77 11.75
N GLU A 20 2.66 -4.25 12.51
CA GLU A 20 3.47 -5.06 13.44
C GLU A 20 2.62 -5.81 14.47
N ARG A 21 1.56 -5.17 14.95
CA ARG A 21 0.67 -5.75 15.96
C ARG A 21 -0.28 -6.79 15.36
N ASP A 22 -0.84 -6.50 14.19
CA ASP A 22 -2.04 -7.18 13.69
C ASP A 22 -1.75 -8.11 12.51
N ALA A 23 -0.62 -7.95 11.80
CA ALA A 23 -0.35 -8.70 10.56
C ALA A 23 -0.01 -10.19 10.76
N GLY A 24 0.35 -10.58 11.99
CA GLY A 24 0.91 -11.90 12.24
C GLY A 24 2.20 -12.16 11.45
N ARG A 25 2.59 -13.42 11.29
CA ARG A 25 3.86 -13.79 10.63
C ARG A 25 3.77 -13.74 9.10
N PHE A 26 4.60 -12.95 8.43
CA PHE A 26 4.79 -12.99 6.98
C PHE A 26 6.24 -13.38 6.67
N ASP A 27 6.45 -13.97 5.49
CA ASP A 27 7.77 -14.43 5.02
C ASP A 27 8.44 -13.36 4.13
N HIS A 28 7.64 -12.58 3.40
CA HIS A 28 8.11 -11.52 2.50
C HIS A 28 7.21 -10.28 2.57
N ILE A 29 7.77 -9.13 2.25
CA ILE A 29 7.04 -7.86 2.11
C ILE A 29 7.25 -7.32 0.70
N ILE A 30 6.16 -6.96 0.03
CA ILE A 30 6.15 -6.17 -1.20
C ILE A 30 5.60 -4.78 -0.88
N CYS A 31 6.33 -3.73 -1.24
CA CYS A 31 5.88 -2.35 -1.09
C CYS A 31 5.78 -1.66 -2.47
N ALA A 32 4.58 -1.25 -2.85
CA ALA A 32 4.30 -0.58 -4.11
C ALA A 32 4.58 0.94 -4.08
N GLY A 33 5.44 1.42 -3.17
CA GLY A 33 5.90 2.82 -3.14
C GLY A 33 5.02 3.76 -2.33
N ASP A 34 5.37 5.04 -2.41
CA ASP A 34 4.87 6.13 -1.56
C ASP A 34 5.09 5.82 -0.07
N THR A 35 6.34 5.48 0.22
CA THR A 35 6.86 5.23 1.57
C THR A 35 6.79 6.49 2.42
N VAL A 36 7.16 7.63 1.83
CA VAL A 36 7.32 8.91 2.53
C VAL A 36 6.30 9.96 2.08
N ASN A 37 6.51 11.19 2.55
CA ASN A 37 5.69 12.37 2.31
C ASN A 37 4.32 12.33 3.01
N TYR A 38 3.75 13.51 3.25
CA TYR A 38 2.56 13.79 4.07
C TYR A 38 2.64 13.44 5.56
N GLY A 39 3.07 12.22 5.94
CA GLY A 39 3.12 11.81 7.34
C GLY A 39 4.34 12.34 8.11
N PRO A 40 4.30 12.28 9.44
CA PRO A 40 5.26 12.95 10.31
C PRO A 40 6.56 12.16 10.52
N ALA A 41 6.67 10.90 10.10
CA ALA A 41 7.79 10.04 10.45
C ALA A 41 8.46 9.37 9.22
N PRO A 42 9.03 10.16 8.28
CA PRO A 42 9.58 9.61 7.04
C PRO A 42 10.81 8.72 7.28
N ALA A 43 11.70 9.09 8.20
CA ALA A 43 12.87 8.26 8.55
C ALA A 43 12.45 6.91 9.15
N VAL A 44 11.38 6.88 9.95
CA VAL A 44 10.83 5.63 10.51
C VAL A 44 10.29 4.73 9.42
N ALA A 45 9.56 5.28 8.44
CA ALA A 45 9.03 4.49 7.32
C ALA A 45 10.14 3.91 6.42
N VAL A 46 11.19 4.70 6.14
CA VAL A 46 12.37 4.25 5.40
C VAL A 46 13.11 3.14 6.16
N ALA A 47 13.39 3.35 7.44
CA ALA A 47 14.05 2.35 8.28
C ALA A 47 13.23 1.06 8.35
N TRP A 48 11.92 1.15 8.54
CA TRP A 48 11.04 -0.01 8.63
C TRP A 48 11.12 -0.90 7.39
N LEU A 49 11.03 -0.33 6.18
CA LEU A 49 11.16 -1.11 4.94
C LEU A 49 12.55 -1.71 4.76
N ARG A 50 13.61 -0.99 5.16
CA ARG A 50 14.99 -1.48 5.09
C ARG A 50 15.22 -2.65 6.02
N ASP A 51 14.82 -2.51 7.27
CA ASP A 51 15.04 -3.49 8.34
C ASP A 51 14.27 -4.79 8.07
N HIS A 52 13.11 -4.69 7.41
CA HIS A 52 12.33 -5.84 6.98
C HIS A 52 12.76 -6.44 5.63
N GLY A 53 13.77 -5.88 4.96
CA GLY A 53 14.22 -6.36 3.66
C GLY A 53 13.11 -6.31 2.59
N ALA A 54 12.26 -5.29 2.62
CA ALA A 54 11.10 -5.19 1.75
C ALA A 54 11.48 -5.11 0.26
N ILE A 55 10.74 -5.82 -0.58
CA ILE A 55 10.79 -5.74 -2.03
C ILE A 55 9.99 -4.51 -2.44
N ALA A 56 10.67 -3.37 -2.56
CA ALA A 56 10.03 -2.08 -2.71
C ALA A 56 10.32 -1.43 -4.07
N VAL A 57 9.32 -0.73 -4.61
CA VAL A 57 9.47 0.22 -5.71
C VAL A 57 9.25 1.64 -5.21
N ARG A 58 9.67 2.61 -6.00
CA ARG A 58 9.51 4.03 -5.71
C ARG A 58 8.15 4.53 -6.20
N GLY A 59 7.40 5.22 -5.33
CA GLY A 59 6.22 6.00 -5.74
C GLY A 59 6.55 7.42 -6.18
N ASN A 60 5.54 8.20 -6.61
CA ASN A 60 5.77 9.57 -7.05
C ASN A 60 6.19 10.49 -5.91
N HIS A 61 5.71 10.25 -4.68
CA HIS A 61 6.14 11.03 -3.53
C HIS A 61 7.55 10.67 -3.09
N ASP A 62 7.94 9.39 -3.15
CA ASP A 62 9.33 8.96 -2.92
C ASP A 62 10.27 9.57 -3.96
N HIS A 63 9.86 9.59 -5.24
CA HIS A 63 10.61 10.21 -6.34
C HIS A 63 10.78 11.72 -6.12
N ALA A 64 9.69 12.42 -5.77
CA ALA A 64 9.74 13.84 -5.50
C ALA A 64 10.70 14.18 -4.35
N VAL A 65 10.68 13.41 -3.27
CA VAL A 65 11.56 13.62 -2.11
C VAL A 65 13.02 13.32 -2.45
N ALA A 66 13.29 12.20 -3.12
CA ALA A 66 14.65 11.78 -3.46
C ALA A 66 15.33 12.74 -4.45
N PHE A 67 14.61 13.21 -5.47
CA PHE A 67 15.17 14.01 -6.58
C PHE A 67 14.79 15.49 -6.52
N HIS A 68 14.10 15.93 -5.46
CA HIS A 68 13.60 17.30 -5.33
C HIS A 68 12.73 17.72 -6.53
N ALA A 69 11.88 16.80 -6.99
CA ALA A 69 11.01 16.97 -8.16
C ALA A 69 9.56 17.29 -7.77
N ASP A 70 8.72 17.68 -8.73
CA ASP A 70 7.28 17.83 -8.50
C ASP A 70 6.62 16.43 -8.39
N PRO A 71 5.89 16.11 -7.30
CA PRO A 71 5.16 14.85 -7.17
C PRO A 71 4.00 14.69 -8.15
N LYS A 72 3.60 15.75 -8.87
CA LYS A 72 2.46 15.82 -9.79
C LYS A 72 1.14 15.38 -9.13
N ALA A 73 0.97 15.76 -7.86
CA ALA A 73 -0.30 15.59 -7.16
C ALA A 73 -1.41 16.39 -7.87
N SER A 74 -2.67 16.04 -7.58
CA SER A 74 -3.82 16.77 -8.14
C SER A 74 -3.73 18.28 -7.82
N PRO A 75 -4.27 19.17 -8.67
CA PRO A 75 -4.13 20.63 -8.48
C PRO A 75 -4.54 21.11 -7.08
N ALA A 76 -5.58 20.51 -6.50
CA ALA A 76 -6.04 20.84 -5.14
C ALA A 76 -5.04 20.43 -4.04
N LYS A 77 -4.24 19.38 -4.27
CA LYS A 77 -3.24 18.88 -3.31
C LYS A 77 -1.83 19.38 -3.59
N GLN A 78 -1.55 19.92 -4.78
CA GLN A 78 -0.20 20.28 -5.22
C GLN A 78 0.55 21.21 -4.25
N PRO A 79 -0.05 22.31 -3.74
CA PRO A 79 0.66 23.18 -2.80
C PRO A 79 1.10 22.45 -1.52
N LEU A 80 0.22 21.61 -0.97
CA LEU A 80 0.53 20.79 0.21
C LEU A 80 1.59 19.74 -0.12
N ALA A 81 1.48 19.05 -1.26
CA ALA A 81 2.42 18.01 -1.67
C ALA A 81 3.85 18.54 -1.86
N LEU A 82 4.00 19.76 -2.39
CA LEU A 82 5.29 20.44 -2.54
C LEU A 82 5.86 20.87 -1.19
N ALA A 83 5.05 21.52 -0.35
CA ALA A 83 5.48 21.93 0.98
C ALA A 83 5.91 20.72 1.84
N MET A 84 5.13 19.63 1.80
CA MET A 84 5.43 18.42 2.53
C MET A 84 6.62 17.66 1.93
N ARG A 85 6.86 17.71 0.62
CA ARG A 85 8.08 17.18 0.00
C ARG A 85 9.33 17.85 0.59
N ASP A 86 9.32 19.18 0.67
CA ASP A 86 10.47 19.96 1.14
C ASP A 86 10.71 19.70 2.63
N TRP A 87 9.63 19.70 3.42
CA TRP A 87 9.71 19.34 4.84
C TRP A 87 10.23 17.90 5.04
N THR A 88 9.67 16.93 4.32
CA THR A 88 10.04 15.51 4.39
C THR A 88 11.51 15.32 4.04
N ARG A 89 11.98 15.94 2.96
CA ARG A 89 13.38 15.88 2.54
C ARG A 89 14.32 16.42 3.62
N ALA A 90 13.92 17.48 4.34
CA ALA A 90 14.69 18.02 5.46
C ALA A 90 14.70 17.14 6.71
N GLN A 91 13.77 16.17 6.82
CA GLN A 91 13.76 15.18 7.92
C GLN A 91 14.59 13.93 7.63
N LEU A 92 15.10 13.76 6.41
CA LEU A 92 15.84 12.58 5.99
C LEU A 92 17.33 12.87 5.90
N ASP A 93 18.14 11.90 6.33
CA ASP A 93 19.58 11.99 6.18
C ASP A 93 20.02 11.64 4.74
N PRO A 94 21.30 11.87 4.37
CA PRO A 94 21.78 11.53 3.04
C PRO A 94 21.65 10.04 2.68
N ALA A 95 21.73 9.13 3.66
CA ALA A 95 21.62 7.70 3.42
C ALA A 95 20.18 7.29 3.09
N ASP A 96 19.20 7.88 3.76
CA ASP A 96 17.77 7.68 3.49
C ASP A 96 17.37 8.21 2.12
N LEU A 97 17.79 9.44 1.77
CA LEU A 97 17.57 10.01 0.44
C LEU A 97 18.22 9.15 -0.65
N SER A 98 19.43 8.67 -0.39
CA SER A 98 20.16 7.78 -1.30
C SER A 98 19.46 6.42 -1.45
N TRP A 99 18.85 5.90 -0.38
CA TRP A 99 18.05 4.68 -0.43
C TRP A 99 16.78 4.85 -1.27
N LEU A 100 16.00 5.91 -1.03
CA LEU A 100 14.81 6.22 -1.85
C LEU A 100 15.19 6.40 -3.33
N ALA A 101 16.32 7.06 -3.61
CA ALA A 101 16.83 7.26 -4.96
C ALA A 101 17.23 5.96 -5.67
N ARG A 102 17.61 4.91 -4.93
CA ARG A 102 18.00 3.60 -5.47
C ARG A 102 16.81 2.66 -5.70
N LEU A 103 15.67 2.88 -5.06
CA LEU A 103 14.48 2.07 -5.31
C LEU A 103 14.11 2.13 -6.80
N PRO A 104 13.87 1.00 -7.47
CA PRO A 104 13.48 0.98 -8.88
C PRO A 104 12.06 1.54 -9.06
N LEU A 105 11.74 2.02 -10.26
CA LEU A 105 10.37 2.45 -10.60
C LEU A 105 9.43 1.26 -10.78
N SER A 106 9.96 0.16 -11.33
CA SER A 106 9.28 -1.11 -11.43
C SER A 106 10.29 -2.24 -11.20
N LEU A 107 9.86 -3.36 -10.64
CA LEU A 107 10.70 -4.56 -10.51
C LEU A 107 9.91 -5.81 -10.86
N ARG A 108 10.65 -6.89 -11.12
CA ARG A 108 10.13 -8.25 -11.25
C ARG A 108 10.71 -9.10 -10.13
N TRP A 109 9.90 -9.97 -9.56
CA TRP A 109 10.30 -10.87 -8.49
C TRP A 109 9.66 -12.23 -8.71
N GLU A 110 10.39 -13.30 -8.45
CA GLU A 110 9.88 -14.66 -8.61
C GLU A 110 10.09 -15.42 -7.29
N ILE A 111 9.06 -16.14 -6.88
CA ILE A 111 9.14 -17.06 -5.76
C ILE A 111 8.22 -18.25 -5.99
N ASP A 112 8.70 -19.47 -5.72
CA ASP A 112 7.97 -20.72 -5.89
C ASP A 112 7.29 -20.89 -7.28
N GLY A 113 7.93 -20.35 -8.32
CA GLY A 113 7.43 -20.38 -9.70
C GLY A 113 6.26 -19.42 -9.98
N VAL A 114 5.99 -18.47 -9.08
CA VAL A 114 5.04 -17.36 -9.28
C VAL A 114 5.82 -16.10 -9.63
N HIS A 115 5.49 -15.48 -10.76
CA HIS A 115 6.11 -14.26 -11.25
C HIS A 115 5.32 -13.03 -10.84
N PHE A 116 5.95 -12.12 -10.12
CA PHE A 116 5.43 -10.83 -9.72
C PHE A 116 6.03 -9.71 -10.58
N MET A 117 5.20 -8.74 -10.95
CA MET A 117 5.63 -7.41 -11.35
C MET A 117 5.12 -6.40 -10.31
N VAL A 118 5.98 -5.49 -9.88
CA VAL A 118 5.64 -4.44 -8.92
C VAL A 118 5.94 -3.09 -9.56
N THR A 119 4.99 -2.16 -9.50
CA THR A 119 5.12 -0.78 -9.99
C THR A 119 4.16 0.09 -9.20
N HIS A 120 4.47 1.36 -8.96
CA HIS A 120 3.61 2.17 -8.08
C HIS A 120 2.25 2.51 -8.71
N ALA A 121 2.25 3.07 -9.93
CA ALA A 121 1.03 3.47 -10.63
C ALA A 121 0.60 2.44 -11.68
N THR A 122 1.13 2.52 -12.92
CA THR A 122 0.89 1.53 -13.97
C THR A 122 2.21 1.05 -14.61
N PRO A 123 2.25 -0.12 -15.27
CA PRO A 123 3.43 -0.57 -16.02
C PRO A 123 3.93 0.42 -17.08
N ILE A 124 3.03 1.13 -17.74
CA ILE A 124 3.38 2.08 -18.83
C ILE A 124 3.75 3.47 -18.32
N ASN A 125 3.26 3.84 -17.13
CA ASN A 125 3.62 5.08 -16.45
C ASN A 125 3.71 4.80 -14.94
N PRO A 126 4.89 4.40 -14.44
CA PRO A 126 5.07 3.91 -13.07
C PRO A 126 4.75 4.90 -11.96
N LEU A 127 4.65 6.20 -12.24
CA LEU A 127 4.56 7.22 -11.20
C LEU A 127 3.24 8.00 -11.17
N HIS A 128 2.55 8.18 -12.31
CA HIS A 128 1.54 9.25 -12.39
C HIS A 128 0.20 8.83 -13.02
N ASP A 129 0.06 7.58 -13.40
CA ASP A 129 -1.15 7.11 -14.09
C ASP A 129 -2.18 6.52 -13.11
N TYR A 130 -3.27 7.25 -12.92
CA TYR A 130 -4.36 6.90 -12.00
C TYR A 130 -5.42 5.97 -12.61
N ARG A 131 -5.19 5.39 -13.80
CA ARG A 131 -6.24 4.65 -14.52
C ARG A 131 -6.52 3.24 -13.98
N LEU A 132 -5.57 2.62 -13.27
CA LEU A 132 -5.78 1.33 -12.60
C LEU A 132 -6.64 1.47 -11.33
N THR A 133 -7.96 1.56 -11.51
CA THR A 133 -8.94 1.75 -10.43
C THR A 133 -9.89 0.55 -10.31
N PRO A 134 -10.54 0.36 -9.14
CA PRO A 134 -11.53 -0.71 -8.96
C PRO A 134 -12.68 -0.71 -9.97
N LYS A 135 -13.01 0.46 -10.54
CA LYS A 135 -14.13 0.67 -11.49
C LYS A 135 -13.68 0.88 -12.94
N GLY A 136 -12.39 0.71 -13.25
CA GLY A 136 -11.88 0.86 -14.63
C GLY A 136 -12.53 -0.16 -15.58
N CYS A 137 -12.74 0.20 -16.84
CA CYS A 137 -13.22 -0.75 -17.85
C CYS A 137 -12.09 -1.64 -18.38
N ASP A 138 -12.42 -2.75 -19.04
CA ASP A 138 -11.42 -3.69 -19.54
C ASP A 138 -10.51 -3.09 -20.62
N ALA A 139 -11.01 -2.15 -21.43
CA ALA A 139 -10.19 -1.43 -22.41
C ALA A 139 -9.05 -0.62 -21.76
N ILE A 140 -9.25 -0.12 -20.54
CA ILE A 140 -8.17 0.52 -19.76
C ILE A 140 -7.16 -0.53 -19.32
N LEU A 141 -7.62 -1.71 -18.89
CA LEU A 141 -6.73 -2.80 -18.48
C LEU A 141 -5.89 -3.31 -19.65
N ASP A 142 -6.47 -3.45 -20.84
CA ASP A 142 -5.75 -3.78 -22.07
C ASP A 142 -4.60 -2.80 -22.32
N GLU A 143 -4.87 -1.49 -22.20
CA GLU A 143 -3.89 -0.44 -22.47
C GLU A 143 -2.74 -0.43 -21.45
N VAL A 144 -3.08 -0.46 -20.15
CA VAL A 144 -2.10 -0.20 -19.09
C VAL A 144 -1.44 -1.47 -18.55
N ALA A 145 -2.07 -2.64 -18.73
CA ALA A 145 -1.62 -3.92 -18.17
C ALA A 145 -1.58 -5.08 -19.19
N GLY A 146 -2.08 -4.91 -20.42
CA GLY A 146 -2.19 -6.01 -21.40
C GLY A 146 -0.85 -6.63 -21.85
N ASN A 147 0.27 -5.91 -21.70
CA ASN A 147 1.61 -6.41 -22.04
C ASN A 147 2.40 -6.94 -20.83
N VAL A 148 1.77 -7.05 -19.66
CA VAL A 148 2.44 -7.54 -18.45
C VAL A 148 2.66 -9.04 -18.55
N GLN A 149 3.93 -9.44 -18.49
CA GLN A 149 4.34 -10.85 -18.46
C GLN A 149 4.63 -11.25 -17.01
N ALA A 150 3.59 -11.44 -16.22
CA ALA A 150 3.65 -11.86 -14.82
C ALA A 150 2.34 -12.56 -14.43
N ASP A 151 2.36 -13.34 -13.36
CA ASP A 151 1.15 -13.93 -12.77
C ASP A 151 0.42 -12.89 -11.90
N VAL A 152 1.19 -12.05 -11.20
CA VAL A 152 0.66 -11.03 -10.28
C VAL A 152 1.29 -9.66 -10.56
N LEU A 153 0.46 -8.65 -10.76
CA LEU A 153 0.84 -7.24 -10.82
C LEU A 153 0.44 -6.55 -9.52
N VAL A 154 1.41 -6.06 -8.75
CA VAL A 154 1.18 -5.29 -7.52
C VAL A 154 1.35 -3.79 -7.81
N VAL A 155 0.33 -3.01 -7.47
CA VAL A 155 0.25 -1.55 -7.66
C VAL A 155 -0.21 -0.82 -6.41
N GLY A 156 -0.14 0.50 -6.44
CA GLY A 156 -0.47 1.43 -5.36
C GLY A 156 -1.22 2.65 -5.88
N HIS A 157 -0.82 3.85 -5.44
CA HIS A 157 -1.10 5.15 -6.05
C HIS A 157 -2.54 5.68 -5.96
N THR A 158 -3.53 4.83 -6.19
CA THR A 158 -4.95 5.24 -6.15
C THR A 158 -5.51 5.28 -4.74
N HIS A 159 -4.82 4.66 -3.78
CA HIS A 159 -5.24 4.46 -2.39
C HIS A 159 -6.52 3.62 -2.21
N PHE A 160 -7.06 3.03 -3.29
CA PHE A 160 -8.21 2.15 -3.24
C PHE A 160 -7.77 0.69 -3.34
N PRO A 161 -8.17 -0.17 -2.39
CA PRO A 161 -7.92 -1.60 -2.53
C PRO A 161 -8.61 -2.17 -3.76
N MET A 162 -7.93 -3.08 -4.43
CA MET A 162 -8.38 -3.66 -5.67
C MET A 162 -7.78 -5.05 -5.85
N ILE A 163 -8.62 -6.03 -6.15
CA ILE A 163 -8.20 -7.26 -6.82
C ILE A 163 -8.97 -7.36 -8.12
N ARG A 164 -8.26 -7.44 -9.24
CA ARG A 164 -8.86 -7.66 -10.56
C ARG A 164 -8.12 -8.75 -11.32
N ARG A 165 -8.81 -9.35 -12.28
CA ARG A 165 -8.21 -10.28 -13.25
C ARG A 165 -8.25 -9.68 -14.63
N HIS A 166 -7.19 -9.89 -15.39
CA HIS A 166 -7.08 -9.51 -16.80
C HIS A 166 -6.41 -10.66 -17.56
N GLY A 167 -7.21 -11.51 -18.20
CA GLY A 167 -6.74 -12.82 -18.66
C GLY A 167 -6.22 -13.66 -17.49
N ASP A 168 -4.97 -14.09 -17.60
CA ASP A 168 -4.27 -14.86 -16.55
C ASP A 168 -3.63 -13.98 -15.47
N LEU A 169 -3.46 -12.69 -15.72
CA LEU A 169 -2.87 -11.73 -14.78
C LEU A 169 -3.83 -11.41 -13.63
N GLN A 170 -3.34 -11.49 -12.39
CA GLN A 170 -4.00 -10.94 -11.21
C GLN A 170 -3.40 -9.58 -10.86
N ILE A 171 -4.23 -8.54 -10.80
CA ILE A 171 -3.83 -7.18 -10.44
C ILE A 171 -4.26 -6.92 -9.01
N VAL A 172 -3.32 -6.54 -8.15
CA VAL A 172 -3.52 -6.30 -6.72
C VAL A 172 -3.10 -4.87 -6.38
N ASN A 173 -4.00 -4.12 -5.77
CA ASN A 173 -3.71 -2.86 -5.09
C ASN A 173 -4.11 -3.05 -3.61
N PRO A 174 -3.18 -2.95 -2.64
CA PRO A 174 -3.54 -3.07 -1.24
C PRO A 174 -4.31 -1.83 -0.74
N GLY A 175 -4.41 -0.77 -1.54
CA GLY A 175 -4.85 0.55 -1.11
C GLY A 175 -3.75 1.27 -0.34
N SER A 176 -4.11 2.33 0.38
CA SER A 176 -3.13 3.11 1.14
C SER A 176 -3.08 2.71 2.60
N LEU A 177 -1.89 2.37 3.08
CA LEU A 177 -1.64 2.11 4.49
C LEU A 177 -1.74 3.39 5.33
N GLY A 178 -1.18 4.50 4.83
CA GLY A 178 -1.06 5.75 5.59
C GLY A 178 -2.20 6.74 5.40
N GLN A 179 -2.90 6.69 4.27
CA GLN A 179 -3.95 7.63 3.84
C GLN A 179 -5.08 6.91 3.05
N PRO A 180 -5.80 5.95 3.64
CA PRO A 180 -6.87 5.23 2.95
C PRO A 180 -7.99 6.19 2.51
N LEU A 181 -8.51 5.98 1.29
CA LEU A 181 -9.60 6.79 0.70
C LEU A 181 -10.94 6.06 0.64
N ASP A 182 -11.01 4.83 1.12
CA ASP A 182 -12.22 4.00 1.16
C ASP A 182 -12.94 4.02 2.51
N GLY A 183 -12.41 4.75 3.49
CA GLY A 183 -13.04 4.95 4.79
C GLY A 183 -12.81 3.81 5.80
N ASP A 184 -11.99 2.79 5.48
CA ASP A 184 -11.63 1.72 6.43
C ASP A 184 -10.10 1.57 6.58
N VAL A 185 -9.63 1.83 7.80
CA VAL A 185 -8.22 1.74 8.24
C VAL A 185 -7.84 0.35 8.74
N ARG A 186 -8.77 -0.63 8.76
CA ARG A 186 -8.54 -1.97 9.30
C ARG A 186 -8.82 -3.04 8.23
N ASP A 187 -8.10 -4.15 8.33
CA ASP A 187 -8.17 -5.36 7.50
C ASP A 187 -7.43 -5.29 6.15
N ARG A 188 -6.10 -5.45 6.16
CA ARG A 188 -5.33 -5.60 4.91
C ARG A 188 -4.15 -6.57 5.05
N ILE A 189 -4.45 -7.85 4.83
CA ILE A 189 -3.46 -8.89 4.51
C ILE A 189 -4.17 -9.84 3.56
N GLU A 190 -3.67 -10.00 2.34
CA GLU A 190 -4.15 -11.07 1.47
C GLU A 190 -3.00 -11.91 0.95
N GLU A 191 -3.25 -13.22 0.98
CA GLU A 191 -2.31 -14.30 0.76
C GLU A 191 -2.09 -14.51 -0.74
N ALA A 192 -0.94 -14.05 -1.25
CA ALA A 192 -0.63 -14.16 -2.68
C ALA A 192 -0.01 -15.50 -3.12
N CYS A 193 0.18 -16.49 -2.24
CA CYS A 193 0.84 -17.74 -2.61
C CYS A 193 0.26 -19.00 -1.93
N ALA A 194 -0.67 -19.67 -2.60
CA ALA A 194 -0.89 -21.10 -2.43
C ALA A 194 -1.17 -21.72 -3.80
N GLY A 195 -0.23 -22.53 -4.28
CA GLY A 195 -0.32 -23.22 -5.56
C GLY A 195 -1.57 -24.12 -5.66
N ARG A 196 -2.18 -24.08 -6.85
CA ARG A 196 -3.25 -24.96 -7.38
C ARG A 196 -4.64 -24.79 -6.75
N ARG A 197 -5.55 -24.29 -7.60
CA ARG A 197 -7.01 -24.10 -7.45
C ARG A 197 -7.43 -23.16 -6.31
N LEU A 198 -7.41 -21.86 -6.59
CA LEU A 198 -8.35 -20.93 -5.97
C LEU A 198 -9.65 -20.98 -6.77
N SER A 199 -10.60 -21.79 -6.28
CA SER A 199 -11.96 -21.82 -6.79
C SER A 199 -12.59 -20.43 -6.68
N GLN A 200 -13.24 -19.99 -7.75
CA GLN A 200 -14.19 -18.87 -7.73
C GLN A 200 -15.20 -19.04 -6.58
N ARG A 201 -14.99 -18.33 -5.47
CA ARG A 201 -16.05 -17.89 -4.58
C ARG A 201 -15.68 -16.53 -4.02
N HIS A 202 -16.29 -15.50 -4.61
CA HIS A 202 -16.51 -14.23 -3.93
C HIS A 202 -17.16 -14.50 -2.57
N GLN A 203 -16.46 -14.14 -1.51
CA GLN A 203 -16.97 -13.79 -0.19
C GLN A 203 -15.96 -12.71 0.26
N SER A 204 -16.21 -11.39 0.22
CA SER A 204 -17.38 -10.68 0.77
C SER A 204 -18.00 -11.47 1.93
N LEU A 205 -17.24 -11.54 3.03
CA LEU A 205 -17.80 -11.80 4.35
C LEU A 205 -17.77 -10.49 5.12
N TYR A 206 -18.76 -9.63 4.87
CA TYR A 206 -19.43 -9.03 6.01
C TYR A 206 -20.47 -10.04 6.49
N SER A 207 -20.16 -10.76 7.57
CA SER A 207 -21.17 -11.38 8.41
C SER A 207 -20.90 -11.03 9.86
N ARG A 208 -21.95 -10.49 10.47
CA ARG A 208 -22.06 -10.07 11.86
C ARG A 208 -21.48 -11.12 12.82
N GLY A 209 -20.65 -10.65 13.75
CA GLY A 209 -20.47 -11.30 15.04
C GLY A 209 -19.19 -12.11 15.19
N ALA A 210 -18.08 -11.43 15.49
CA ALA A 210 -17.14 -11.85 16.53
C ALA A 210 -16.10 -10.75 16.74
N ILE A 211 -16.46 -9.77 17.57
CA ILE A 211 -15.46 -9.06 18.36
C ILE A 211 -14.78 -10.12 19.23
N ARG A 212 -13.46 -10.29 19.11
CA ARG A 212 -12.60 -10.61 20.25
C ARG A 212 -11.45 -9.62 20.30
N CYS A 213 -11.82 -8.42 20.69
CA CYS A 213 -10.97 -7.50 21.41
C CYS A 213 -10.84 -8.04 22.85
N SER A 214 -9.63 -8.32 23.31
CA SER A 214 -9.34 -8.48 24.74
C SER A 214 -8.20 -7.54 25.12
N CYS A 215 -8.54 -6.26 25.28
CA CYS A 215 -7.77 -5.34 26.09
C CYS A 215 -8.15 -5.58 27.56
N TRP A 216 -7.16 -5.88 28.40
CA TRP A 216 -7.30 -5.96 29.85
C TRP A 216 -7.14 -4.56 30.51
N TRP A 217 -7.70 -4.43 31.72
CA TRP A 217 -7.72 -3.32 32.70
C TRP A 217 -8.92 -2.31 32.67
N PRO A 218 -9.38 -1.77 33.82
CA PRO A 218 -10.57 -2.22 34.56
C PRO A 218 -11.64 -1.12 34.68
N ARG A 219 -12.86 -1.57 34.93
CA ARG A 219 -14.02 -0.72 35.22
C ARG A 219 -13.85 0.03 36.55
N ALA A 220 -14.00 1.35 36.50
CA ALA A 220 -14.59 2.12 37.58
C ALA A 220 -15.91 2.71 37.08
N LEU A 221 -17.00 2.26 37.69
CA LEU A 221 -18.23 2.97 38.10
C LEU A 221 -18.62 4.22 37.26
N SER A 222 -19.82 4.36 36.69
CA SER A 222 -21.12 4.27 37.37
C SER A 222 -22.29 4.27 36.38
N GLN A 223 -23.36 3.56 36.76
CA GLN A 223 -24.81 3.87 36.68
C GLN A 223 -25.18 5.25 36.06
N SER A 224 -26.29 5.51 35.37
CA SER A 224 -27.59 4.86 35.08
C SER A 224 -28.44 5.87 34.27
N ALA A 225 -29.66 5.46 33.87
CA ALA A 225 -30.77 6.24 33.28
C ALA A 225 -30.71 6.35 31.74
N ARG A 226 -31.50 5.58 30.96
CA ARG A 226 -32.97 5.67 30.74
C ARG A 226 -33.45 7.11 30.54
N SER A 227 -33.78 7.48 29.30
CA SER A 227 -35.16 7.69 28.85
C SER A 227 -35.20 8.21 27.40
N SER A 228 -36.08 7.59 26.62
CA SER A 228 -36.78 8.05 25.42
C SER A 228 -36.85 9.56 25.15
N CYS A 229 -36.46 9.97 23.94
CA CYS A 229 -37.33 10.44 22.86
C CYS A 229 -36.54 10.42 21.54
#